data_AF-A0AA43G3A3-F1
#
_entry.id   AF-A0AA43G3A3-F1
#
_cell.length_a   1.000
_cell.length_b   1.000
_cell.length_c   1.000
_cell.angle_alpha   90.00
_cell.angle_beta   90.00
_cell.angle_gamma   90.00
#
_symmetry.space_group_name_H-M   'P 1'
#
loop_
_entity.id
_entity.type
_entity.pdbx_description
1 polymer ?
#
loop_
_entity_poly.entity_id
_entity_poly.type
_entity_poly.pdbx_seq_one_letter_code
_entity_poly.pdbx_strand_id
1 'polypeptide(L)'
;AVILAFFSSYSNSTLIHALNWLVVGYFFLEAFFKIKEQSWRDYSSTFGNKFDFSIVVISSIFLFLPNEALGSVIYLRIFRIISLIKIIRLMPNTEHIVNGLIRAIKASKAVLILLAVQLMFFSLLGFTLFSNVIPEYFGDPLRSMNTIFGIFTIENWGAVPEAAKELNQPYMYYAVNTFVITVLVLGGFIALSLANAIFVDEMASDNNDSLMEEIAELKSELSEIKELLTKDK
;
A
#
# COMPACT_ATOMS: atom_id res chain seq x y z
N ALA A 1 -16.29 5.19 -6.82
CA ALA A 1 -15.99 6.58 -7.20
C ALA A 1 -16.43 6.89 -8.63
N VAL A 2 -16.04 6.10 -9.64
CA VAL A 2 -16.46 6.30 -11.04
C VAL A 2 -17.99 6.31 -11.19
N ILE A 3 -18.71 5.35 -10.60
CA ILE A 3 -20.17 5.24 -10.73
C ILE A 3 -20.89 6.43 -10.04
N LEU A 4 -20.55 6.77 -8.80
CA LEU A 4 -21.16 7.90 -8.06
C LEU A 4 -20.71 9.28 -8.57
N ALA A 5 -19.51 9.42 -9.11
CA ALA A 5 -19.06 10.65 -9.78
C ALA A 5 -19.78 10.85 -11.12
N PHE A 6 -20.01 9.76 -11.89
CA PHE A 6 -20.89 9.75 -13.06
C PHE A 6 -22.32 10.18 -12.70
N PHE A 7 -22.87 9.62 -11.61
CA PHE A 7 -24.20 10.01 -11.14
C PHE A 7 -24.26 11.41 -10.53
N SER A 8 -23.16 11.96 -9.99
CA SER A 8 -23.17 13.35 -9.48
C SER A 8 -23.36 14.40 -10.57
N SER A 9 -23.01 14.05 -11.82
CA SER A 9 -23.30 14.89 -12.99
C SER A 9 -24.75 14.79 -13.47
N TYR A 10 -25.54 13.83 -12.95
CA TYR A 10 -26.89 13.50 -13.43
C TYR A 10 -27.96 13.34 -12.31
N SER A 11 -27.60 13.48 -11.03
CA SER A 11 -28.45 13.15 -9.87
C SER A 11 -28.61 14.32 -8.89
N ASN A 12 -29.82 14.47 -8.36
CA ASN A 12 -30.18 15.44 -7.33
C ASN A 12 -29.23 15.36 -6.12
N SER A 13 -28.66 16.49 -5.72
CA SER A 13 -27.75 16.61 -4.56
C SER A 13 -28.33 15.97 -3.29
N THR A 14 -29.65 16.09 -3.10
CA THR A 14 -30.40 15.51 -1.97
C THR A 14 -30.31 13.98 -1.90
N LEU A 15 -30.37 13.28 -3.04
CA LEU A 15 -30.26 11.81 -3.08
C LEU A 15 -28.88 11.32 -2.65
N ILE A 16 -27.83 12.03 -3.08
CA ILE A 16 -26.45 11.71 -2.72
C ILE A 16 -26.22 11.93 -1.22
N HIS A 17 -26.79 13.01 -0.66
CA HIS A 17 -26.73 13.25 0.79
C HIS A 17 -27.49 12.18 1.58
N ALA A 18 -28.69 11.78 1.14
CA ALA A 18 -29.47 10.73 1.79
C ALA A 18 -28.76 9.37 1.78
N LEU A 19 -28.18 8.97 0.64
CA LEU A 19 -27.42 7.73 0.54
C LEU A 19 -26.18 7.73 1.45
N ASN A 20 -25.48 8.85 1.56
CA ASN A 20 -24.34 8.97 2.48
C ASN A 20 -24.76 8.76 3.94
N TRP A 21 -25.87 9.37 4.36
CA TRP A 21 -26.42 9.16 5.71
C TRP A 21 -26.81 7.71 5.96
N LEU A 22 -27.43 7.04 4.98
CA LEU A 22 -27.79 5.63 5.09
C LEU A 22 -26.56 4.73 5.23
N VAL A 23 -25.52 4.97 4.43
CA VAL A 23 -24.26 4.20 4.50
C VAL A 23 -23.56 4.41 5.84
N VAL A 24 -23.43 5.65 6.30
CA VAL A 24 -22.82 5.95 7.61
C VAL A 24 -23.64 5.31 8.74
N GLY A 25 -24.96 5.41 8.68
CA GLY A 25 -25.88 4.79 9.64
C GLY A 25 -25.74 3.27 9.69
N TYR A 26 -25.67 2.60 8.53
CA TYR A 26 -25.43 1.16 8.45
C TYR A 26 -24.14 0.76 9.15
N PHE A 27 -23.02 1.42 8.83
CA PHE A 27 -21.72 1.09 9.44
C PHE A 27 -21.64 1.45 10.93
N PHE A 28 -22.37 2.49 11.36
CA PHE A 28 -22.49 2.84 12.77
C PHE A 28 -23.25 1.75 13.54
N LEU A 29 -24.37 1.27 12.99
CA LEU A 29 -25.14 0.17 13.57
C LEU A 29 -24.33 -1.12 13.58
N GLU A 30 -23.63 -1.44 12.50
CA GLU A 30 -22.74 -2.61 12.43
C GLU A 30 -21.67 -2.56 13.52
N ALA A 31 -20.98 -1.42 13.68
CA ALA A 31 -19.99 -1.24 14.73
C ALA A 31 -20.61 -1.37 16.13
N PHE A 32 -21.79 -0.78 16.35
CA PHE A 32 -22.52 -0.87 17.62
C PHE A 32 -22.89 -2.31 17.97
N PHE A 33 -23.43 -3.08 17.02
CA PHE A 33 -23.78 -4.49 17.24
C PHE A 33 -22.53 -5.35 17.49
N LYS A 34 -21.45 -5.15 16.73
CA LYS A 34 -20.17 -5.85 16.94
C LYS A 34 -19.56 -5.57 18.31
N ILE A 35 -19.62 -4.32 18.79
CA ILE A 35 -19.13 -3.94 20.13
C ILE A 35 -20.02 -4.51 21.25
N LYS A 36 -21.29 -4.79 20.96
CA LYS A 36 -22.21 -5.38 21.93
C LYS A 36 -22.05 -6.90 22.02
N GLU A 37 -21.80 -7.57 20.89
CA GLU A 37 -21.57 -9.02 20.84
C GLU A 37 -20.14 -9.40 21.26
N GLN A 38 -19.14 -8.61 20.87
CA GLN A 38 -17.74 -8.80 21.24
C GLN A 38 -17.38 -7.83 22.36
N SER A 39 -16.61 -8.26 23.37
CA SER A 39 -16.15 -7.31 24.39
C SER A 39 -15.33 -6.18 23.72
N TRP A 40 -15.33 -4.97 24.30
CA TRP A 40 -14.55 -3.84 23.76
C TRP A 40 -13.06 -4.19 23.52
N ARG A 41 -12.51 -5.08 24.36
CA ARG A 41 -11.13 -5.59 24.20
C ARG A 41 -10.96 -6.44 22.95
N ASP A 42 -11.90 -7.33 22.67
CA ASP A 42 -11.84 -8.23 21.52
C ASP A 42 -12.09 -7.45 20.22
N TYR A 43 -13.06 -6.54 20.22
CA TYR A 43 -13.33 -5.65 19.08
C TYR A 43 -12.11 -4.78 18.74
N SER A 44 -11.45 -4.20 19.75
CA SER A 44 -10.24 -3.40 19.57
C SER A 44 -8.96 -4.25 19.54
N SER A 45 -9.03 -5.56 19.31
CA SER A 45 -7.84 -6.39 19.04
C SER A 45 -7.65 -6.60 17.53
N THR A 46 -8.75 -6.76 16.80
CA THR A 46 -8.75 -7.03 15.35
C THR A 46 -8.45 -5.78 14.54
N PHE A 47 -7.45 -5.84 13.65
CA PHE A 47 -7.07 -4.72 12.78
C PHE A 47 -8.24 -4.24 11.90
N GLY A 48 -9.03 -5.17 11.37
CA GLY A 48 -10.24 -4.86 10.59
C GLY A 48 -11.24 -4.01 11.37
N ASN A 49 -11.55 -4.39 12.61
CA ASN A 49 -12.50 -3.66 13.45
C ASN A 49 -11.99 -2.27 13.84
N LYS A 50 -10.67 -2.12 14.14
CA LYS A 50 -10.05 -0.80 14.40
C LYS A 50 -10.16 0.13 13.21
N PHE A 51 -9.90 -0.37 12.01
CA PHE A 51 -9.99 0.42 10.79
C PHE A 51 -11.44 0.86 10.51
N ASP A 52 -12.42 -0.03 10.71
CA ASP A 52 -13.84 0.33 10.58
C ASP A 52 -14.27 1.41 11.55
N PHE A 53 -13.95 1.21 12.83
CA PHE A 53 -14.29 2.15 13.88
C PHE A 53 -13.68 3.52 13.59
N SER A 54 -12.40 3.56 13.19
CA SER A 54 -11.72 4.79 12.81
C SER A 54 -12.44 5.50 11.68
N ILE A 55 -12.84 4.79 10.62
CA ILE A 55 -13.57 5.41 9.51
C ILE A 55 -14.96 5.88 9.97
N VAL A 56 -15.69 5.13 10.80
CA VAL A 56 -17.01 5.55 11.33
C VAL A 56 -16.89 6.83 12.16
N VAL A 57 -15.91 6.91 13.07
CA VAL A 57 -15.64 8.09 13.91
C VAL A 57 -15.29 9.30 13.04
N ILE A 58 -14.34 9.13 12.12
CA ILE A 58 -13.92 10.17 11.16
C ILE A 58 -15.12 10.64 10.33
N SER A 59 -15.88 9.71 9.73
CA SER A 59 -17.05 10.03 8.91
C SER A 59 -18.12 10.79 9.70
N SER A 60 -18.37 10.39 10.95
CA SER A 60 -19.37 11.02 11.81
C SER A 60 -18.96 12.44 12.18
N ILE A 61 -17.71 12.63 12.63
CA ILE A 61 -17.16 13.97 12.95
C ILE A 61 -17.33 14.91 11.76
N PHE A 62 -16.96 14.46 10.56
CA PHE A 62 -17.04 15.27 9.34
C PHE A 62 -18.47 15.50 8.82
N LEU A 63 -19.45 14.69 9.25
CA LEU A 63 -20.86 14.85 8.89
C LEU A 63 -21.58 15.86 9.80
N PHE A 64 -21.18 15.94 11.07
CA PHE A 64 -21.73 16.86 12.06
C PHE A 64 -21.05 18.24 12.07
N LEU A 65 -19.89 18.39 11.41
CA LEU A 65 -19.24 19.69 11.22
C LEU A 65 -20.08 20.57 10.26
N PRO A 66 -20.44 21.82 10.64
CA PRO A 66 -21.14 22.74 9.76
C PRO A 66 -20.31 23.00 8.49
N ASN A 67 -20.96 22.94 7.32
CA ASN A 67 -20.33 23.15 6.02
C ASN A 67 -19.60 24.51 5.89
N GLU A 68 -19.82 25.43 6.82
CA GLU A 68 -19.31 26.81 6.79
C GLU A 68 -18.21 27.10 7.82
N ALA A 69 -17.93 26.18 8.76
CA ALA A 69 -16.98 26.45 9.86
C ALA A 69 -15.50 26.22 9.50
N LEU A 70 -15.23 25.60 8.35
CA LEU A 70 -13.89 25.39 7.83
C LEU A 70 -13.96 25.65 6.33
N GLY A 71 -13.00 26.39 5.74
CA GLY A 71 -12.85 26.58 4.29
C GLY A 71 -12.51 25.29 3.53
N SER A 72 -13.05 24.15 3.95
CA SER A 72 -12.55 22.80 3.72
C SER A 72 -13.59 21.90 3.06
N VAL A 73 -14.40 22.43 2.16
CA VAL A 73 -15.31 21.63 1.33
C VAL A 73 -14.55 20.51 0.59
N ILE A 74 -13.27 20.70 0.27
CA ILE A 74 -12.39 19.71 -0.37
C ILE A 74 -12.01 18.57 0.59
N TYR A 75 -11.62 18.88 1.83
CA TYR A 75 -11.22 17.85 2.80
C TYR A 75 -12.40 16.95 3.17
N LEU A 76 -13.59 17.53 3.36
CA LEU A 76 -14.83 16.78 3.55
C LEU A 76 -15.15 15.85 2.36
N ARG A 77 -14.82 16.26 1.13
CA ARG A 77 -14.97 15.41 -0.08
C ARG A 77 -13.96 14.26 -0.09
N ILE A 78 -12.71 14.50 0.29
CA ILE A 78 -11.67 13.45 0.35
C ILE A 78 -12.05 12.39 1.39
N PHE A 79 -12.51 12.77 2.59
CA PHE A 79 -12.96 11.81 3.60
C PHE A 79 -14.21 11.03 3.18
N ARG A 80 -15.11 11.65 2.41
CA ARG A 80 -16.24 10.93 1.78
C ARG A 80 -15.75 9.88 0.77
N ILE A 81 -14.72 10.17 -0.02
CA ILE A 81 -14.12 9.20 -0.95
C ILE A 81 -13.46 8.04 -0.19
N ILE A 82 -12.74 8.33 0.90
CA ILE A 82 -12.14 7.30 1.76
C ILE A 82 -13.22 6.38 2.33
N SER A 83 -14.39 6.91 2.68
CA SER A 83 -15.52 6.11 3.18
C SER A 83 -16.09 5.12 2.16
N LEU A 84 -15.84 5.31 0.85
CA LEU A 84 -16.21 4.34 -0.19
C LEU A 84 -15.37 3.07 -0.13
N ILE A 85 -14.21 3.10 0.54
CA ILE A 85 -13.40 1.90 0.78
C ILE A 85 -14.19 0.82 1.53
N LYS A 86 -15.22 1.23 2.29
CA LYS A 86 -16.08 0.30 3.00
C LYS A 86 -16.93 -0.58 2.07
N ILE A 87 -17.16 -0.18 0.82
CA ILE A 87 -17.82 -1.03 -0.17
C ILE A 87 -17.01 -2.30 -0.43
N ILE A 88 -15.67 -2.22 -0.33
CA ILE A 88 -14.80 -3.40 -0.46
C ILE A 88 -15.16 -4.44 0.61
N ARG A 89 -15.56 -4.02 1.82
CA ARG A 89 -15.97 -4.93 2.90
C ARG A 89 -17.32 -5.63 2.68
N LEU A 90 -18.14 -5.12 1.76
CA LEU A 90 -19.34 -5.83 1.33
C LEU A 90 -19.01 -7.03 0.43
N MET A 91 -17.78 -7.10 -0.09
CA MET A 91 -17.32 -8.24 -0.87
C MET A 91 -17.00 -9.42 0.06
N PRO A 92 -17.48 -10.63 -0.29
CA PRO A 92 -17.11 -11.84 0.44
C PRO A 92 -15.59 -12.04 0.42
N ASN A 93 -15.03 -12.62 1.49
CA ASN A 93 -13.61 -12.93 1.66
C ASN A 93 -12.66 -11.73 1.80
N THR A 94 -13.15 -10.54 2.17
CA THR A 94 -12.29 -9.38 2.37
C THR A 94 -11.22 -9.57 3.44
N GLU A 95 -11.54 -10.30 4.51
CA GLU A 95 -10.55 -10.64 5.54
C GLU A 95 -9.42 -11.49 4.97
N HIS A 96 -9.71 -12.42 4.07
CA HIS A 96 -8.70 -13.23 3.40
C HIS A 96 -7.79 -12.39 2.50
N ILE A 97 -8.36 -11.44 1.75
CA ILE A 97 -7.60 -10.50 0.90
C ILE A 97 -6.69 -9.60 1.74
N VAL A 98 -7.23 -8.98 2.78
CA VAL A 98 -6.47 -8.07 3.66
C VAL A 98 -5.38 -8.83 4.40
N ASN A 99 -5.69 -10.01 4.95
CA ASN A 99 -4.68 -10.85 5.60
C ASN A 99 -3.63 -11.34 4.61
N GLY A 100 -4.00 -11.65 3.36
CA GLY A 100 -3.07 -11.96 2.28
C GLY A 100 -2.12 -10.80 1.98
N LEU A 101 -2.63 -9.57 1.90
CA LEU A 101 -1.81 -8.37 1.72
C LEU A 101 -0.87 -8.13 2.90
N ILE A 102 -1.35 -8.30 4.13
CA ILE A 102 -0.52 -8.15 5.34
C ILE A 102 0.56 -9.22 5.37
N ARG A 103 0.25 -10.47 5.03
CA ARG A 103 1.23 -11.55 4.89
C ARG A 103 2.28 -11.18 3.84
N ALA A 104 1.84 -10.73 2.66
CA ALA A 104 2.72 -10.27 1.59
C ALA A 104 3.69 -9.14 2.02
N ILE A 105 3.19 -8.14 2.75
CA ILE A 105 4.04 -7.05 3.26
C ILE A 105 5.02 -7.56 4.34
N LYS A 106 4.59 -8.48 5.21
CA LYS A 106 5.45 -9.07 6.23
C LYS A 106 6.56 -9.93 5.61
N ALA A 107 6.19 -10.75 4.64
CA ALA A 107 7.08 -11.55 3.80
C ALA A 107 8.18 -10.67 3.16
N SER A 108 7.81 -9.56 2.54
CA SER A 108 8.76 -8.63 1.91
C SER A 108 9.33 -7.55 2.83
N LYS A 109 9.21 -7.65 4.15
CA LYS A 109 9.62 -6.56 5.05
C LYS A 109 11.10 -6.20 4.89
N ALA A 110 11.99 -7.19 4.80
CA ALA A 110 13.43 -6.97 4.65
C ALA A 110 13.76 -6.19 3.36
N VAL A 111 13.10 -6.56 2.27
CA VAL A 111 13.21 -5.92 0.96
C VAL A 111 12.71 -4.49 0.98
N LEU A 112 11.54 -4.25 1.58
CA LEU A 112 10.97 -2.90 1.67
C LEU A 112 11.90 -1.96 2.46
N ILE A 113 12.54 -2.46 3.52
CA ILE A 113 13.55 -1.71 4.28
C ILE A 113 14.76 -1.41 3.40
N LEU A 114 15.26 -2.38 2.64
CA LEU A 114 16.38 -2.18 1.72
C LEU A 114 16.06 -1.10 0.68
N LEU A 115 14.89 -1.16 0.05
CA LEU A 115 14.42 -0.16 -0.91
C LEU A 115 14.30 1.23 -0.28
N ALA A 116 13.78 1.32 0.96
CA ALA A 116 13.66 2.59 1.67
C ALA A 116 15.02 3.21 2.01
N VAL A 117 15.99 2.38 2.44
CA VAL A 117 17.37 2.82 2.70
C VAL A 117 18.03 3.31 1.42
N GLN A 118 17.86 2.58 0.32
CA GLN A 118 18.42 2.96 -0.97
C GLN A 118 17.81 4.26 -1.51
N LEU A 119 16.48 4.41 -1.39
CA LEU A 119 15.76 5.64 -1.71
C LEU A 119 16.33 6.80 -0.90
N MET A 120 16.45 6.66 0.41
CA MET A 120 17.00 7.71 1.28
C MET A 120 18.45 8.06 0.91
N PHE A 121 19.29 7.06 0.67
CA PHE A 121 20.69 7.25 0.30
C PHE A 121 20.84 8.07 -0.99
N PHE A 122 20.16 7.67 -2.06
CA PHE A 122 20.23 8.39 -3.34
C PHE A 122 19.56 9.76 -3.26
N SER A 123 18.55 9.93 -2.41
CA SER A 123 17.92 11.24 -2.19
C SER A 123 18.87 12.20 -1.50
N LEU A 124 19.55 11.77 -0.43
CA LEU A 124 20.55 12.62 0.23
C LEU A 124 21.74 12.91 -0.70
N LEU A 125 22.19 11.93 -1.47
CA LEU A 125 23.24 12.13 -2.48
C LEU A 125 22.82 13.14 -3.55
N GLY A 126 21.64 12.97 -4.14
CA GLY A 126 21.12 13.88 -5.17
C GLY A 126 20.97 15.30 -4.65
N PHE A 127 20.37 15.47 -3.46
CA PHE A 127 20.31 16.76 -2.77
C PHE A 127 21.71 17.38 -2.57
N THR A 128 22.67 16.60 -2.08
CA THR A 128 24.02 17.11 -1.79
C THR A 128 24.76 17.52 -3.08
N LEU A 129 24.61 16.74 -4.15
CA LEU A 129 25.35 16.95 -5.39
C LEU A 129 24.71 18.00 -6.30
N PHE A 130 23.38 18.08 -6.34
CA PHE A 130 22.65 18.81 -7.39
C PHE A 130 21.68 19.87 -6.88
N SER A 131 21.58 20.12 -5.57
CA SER A 131 20.69 21.16 -5.02
C SER A 131 20.89 22.55 -5.60
N ASN A 132 22.15 22.95 -5.85
CA ASN A 132 22.48 24.25 -6.45
C ASN A 132 22.43 24.25 -7.98
N VAL A 133 22.33 23.06 -8.60
CA VAL A 133 22.40 22.88 -10.05
C VAL A 133 21.01 22.78 -10.64
N ILE A 134 20.18 21.89 -10.09
CA ILE A 134 18.80 21.66 -10.53
C ILE A 134 17.87 21.66 -9.30
N PRO A 135 17.66 22.84 -8.68
CA PRO A 135 16.90 22.97 -7.43
C PRO A 135 15.43 22.56 -7.54
N GLU A 136 14.87 22.52 -8.75
CA GLU A 136 13.52 22.02 -9.00
C GLU A 136 13.38 20.55 -8.54
N TYR A 137 14.40 19.73 -8.80
CA TYR A 137 14.38 18.29 -8.51
C TYR A 137 15.13 17.93 -7.23
N PHE A 138 16.19 18.68 -6.89
CA PHE A 138 17.11 18.35 -5.80
C PHE A 138 17.28 19.47 -4.76
N GLY A 139 16.44 20.51 -4.78
CA GLY A 139 16.62 21.71 -3.95
C GLY A 139 16.39 21.51 -2.45
N ASP A 140 15.65 20.48 -2.05
CA ASP A 140 15.48 20.07 -0.65
C ASP A 140 15.38 18.54 -0.53
N PRO A 141 15.56 17.96 0.67
CA PRO A 141 15.55 16.51 0.84
C PRO A 141 14.25 15.83 0.42
N LEU A 142 13.09 16.47 0.59
CA LEU A 142 11.79 15.88 0.22
C LEU A 142 11.58 15.92 -1.29
N ARG A 143 11.94 17.02 -1.95
CA ARG A 143 11.95 17.10 -3.42
C ARG A 143 12.89 16.07 -4.03
N SER A 144 14.10 15.96 -3.49
CA SER A 144 15.04 14.94 -3.95
C SER A 144 14.47 13.53 -3.75
N MET A 145 13.80 13.27 -2.63
CA MET A 145 13.16 11.98 -2.40
C MET A 145 12.05 11.68 -3.41
N ASN A 146 11.22 12.68 -3.73
CA ASN A 146 10.21 12.53 -4.77
C ASN A 146 10.83 12.25 -6.14
N THR A 147 11.89 12.96 -6.50
CA THR A 147 12.63 12.76 -7.76
C THR A 147 13.21 11.35 -7.86
N ILE A 148 13.94 10.90 -6.82
CA ILE A 148 14.54 9.56 -6.81
C ILE A 148 13.47 8.48 -6.80
N PHE A 149 12.35 8.69 -6.09
CA PHE A 149 11.22 7.76 -6.12
C PHE A 149 10.62 7.61 -7.53
N GLY A 150 10.46 8.73 -8.26
CA GLY A 150 10.05 8.71 -9.67
C GLY A 150 11.03 7.92 -10.53
N ILE A 151 12.34 8.19 -10.40
CA ILE A 151 13.37 7.45 -11.16
C ILE A 151 13.36 5.95 -10.82
N PHE A 152 13.22 5.59 -9.54
CA PHE A 152 13.10 4.19 -9.09
C PHE A 152 11.90 3.48 -9.71
N THR A 153 10.77 4.17 -9.84
CA THR A 153 9.55 3.61 -10.44
C THR A 153 9.51 3.76 -11.96
N ILE A 154 10.58 4.28 -12.57
CA ILE A 154 10.71 4.55 -14.02
C ILE A 154 9.67 5.58 -14.48
N GLU A 155 9.16 6.41 -13.58
CA GLU A 155 8.28 7.51 -13.88
C GLU A 155 9.08 8.76 -14.25
N ASN A 156 8.87 9.27 -15.47
CA ASN A 156 9.39 10.55 -15.93
C ASN A 156 10.90 10.77 -15.67
N TRP A 157 11.69 9.69 -15.66
CA TRP A 157 13.11 9.73 -15.31
C TRP A 157 13.97 10.56 -16.28
N GLY A 158 13.47 10.81 -17.49
CA GLY A 158 14.12 11.64 -18.51
C GLY A 158 14.07 13.15 -18.24
N ALA A 159 13.17 13.61 -17.36
CA ALA A 159 13.00 15.03 -17.08
C ALA A 159 14.22 15.65 -16.37
N VAL A 160 14.91 14.87 -15.54
CA VAL A 160 16.10 15.34 -14.80
C VAL A 160 17.30 15.58 -15.73
N PRO A 161 17.70 14.64 -16.61
CA PRO A 161 18.74 14.91 -17.60
C PRO A 161 18.36 15.99 -18.62
N GLU A 162 17.07 16.11 -18.96
CA GLU A 162 16.59 17.16 -19.87
C GLU A 162 16.75 18.55 -19.23
N ALA A 163 16.34 18.72 -17.98
CA ALA A 163 16.59 19.95 -17.22
C ALA A 163 18.09 20.27 -17.09
N ALA A 164 18.94 19.25 -16.92
CA ALA A 164 20.39 19.43 -16.88
C ALA A 164 20.96 19.92 -18.22
N LYS A 165 20.35 19.52 -19.34
CA LYS A 165 20.77 19.91 -20.69
C LYS A 165 20.51 21.40 -20.95
N GLU A 166 19.40 21.93 -20.43
CA GLU A 166 19.03 23.35 -20.58
C GLU A 166 20.03 24.32 -19.92
N LEU A 167 20.81 23.85 -18.95
CA LEU A 167 21.86 24.64 -18.30
C LEU A 167 23.04 24.99 -19.22
N ASN A 168 23.13 24.39 -20.42
CA ASN A 168 24.25 24.57 -21.37
C ASN A 168 25.65 24.31 -20.76
N GLN A 169 25.73 23.46 -19.73
CA GLN A 169 26.99 23.04 -19.09
C GLN A 169 27.25 21.56 -19.38
N PRO A 170 28.09 21.20 -20.37
CA PRO A 170 28.28 19.81 -20.80
C PRO A 170 28.70 18.87 -19.67
N TYR A 171 29.67 19.27 -18.84
CA TYR A 171 30.15 18.45 -17.72
C TYR A 171 29.05 18.15 -16.71
N MET A 172 28.19 19.12 -16.43
CA MET A 172 27.11 18.99 -15.47
C MET A 172 25.99 18.09 -16.01
N TYR A 173 25.66 18.23 -17.29
CA TYR A 173 24.75 17.31 -17.98
C TYR A 173 25.22 15.86 -17.87
N TYR A 174 26.50 15.57 -18.17
CA TYR A 174 27.01 14.20 -18.06
C TYR A 174 26.97 13.69 -16.62
N ALA A 175 27.33 14.52 -15.62
CA ALA A 175 27.28 14.12 -14.22
C ALA A 175 25.87 13.77 -13.76
N VAL A 176 24.87 14.60 -14.09
CA VAL A 176 23.47 14.36 -13.75
C VAL A 176 22.94 13.14 -14.50
N ASN A 177 23.21 13.03 -15.80
CA ASN A 177 22.75 11.91 -16.61
C ASN A 177 23.34 10.58 -16.12
N THR A 178 24.63 10.53 -15.80
CA THR A 178 25.27 9.34 -15.22
C THR A 178 24.65 8.99 -13.86
N PHE A 179 24.42 9.98 -13.00
CA PHE A 179 23.75 9.76 -11.72
C PHE A 179 22.35 9.17 -11.90
N VAL A 180 21.52 9.75 -12.77
CA VAL A 180 20.16 9.25 -13.05
C VAL A 180 20.20 7.81 -13.59
N ILE A 181 21.10 7.51 -14.52
CA ILE A 181 21.27 6.15 -15.05
C ILE A 181 21.70 5.17 -13.94
N THR A 182 22.63 5.57 -13.07
CA THR A 182 23.05 4.73 -11.93
C THR A 182 21.89 4.45 -10.97
N VAL A 183 21.11 5.47 -10.61
CA VAL A 183 19.92 5.34 -9.76
C VAL A 183 18.88 4.42 -10.41
N LEU A 184 18.65 4.58 -11.71
CA LEU A 184 17.70 3.78 -12.47
C LEU A 184 18.12 2.31 -12.57
N VAL A 185 19.39 2.02 -12.82
CA VAL A 185 19.89 0.64 -12.89
C VAL A 185 19.90 -0.01 -11.51
N LEU A 186 20.48 0.64 -10.51
CA LEU A 186 20.63 0.05 -9.17
C LEU A 186 19.30 -0.04 -8.42
N GLY A 187 18.48 1.01 -8.47
CA GLY A 187 17.21 1.07 -7.76
C GLY A 187 16.04 0.56 -8.59
N GLY A 188 15.90 1.11 -9.80
CA GLY A 188 14.77 0.80 -10.67
C GLY A 188 14.78 -0.61 -11.23
N PHE A 189 15.90 -1.10 -11.76
CA PHE A 189 15.95 -2.45 -12.33
C PHE A 189 16.39 -3.50 -11.32
N ILE A 190 17.54 -3.32 -10.68
CA ILE A 190 18.13 -4.36 -9.84
C ILE A 190 17.35 -4.49 -8.53
N ALA A 191 17.10 -3.40 -7.82
CA ALA A 191 16.45 -3.51 -6.51
C ALA A 191 14.97 -3.93 -6.62
N LEU A 192 14.21 -3.43 -7.60
CA LEU A 192 12.83 -3.91 -7.83
C LEU A 192 12.76 -5.35 -8.35
N SER A 193 13.69 -5.79 -9.20
CA SER A 193 13.70 -7.19 -9.65
C SER A 193 14.06 -8.16 -8.52
N LEU A 194 15.03 -7.81 -7.68
CA LEU A 194 15.36 -8.55 -6.47
C LEU A 194 14.19 -8.55 -5.48
N ALA A 195 13.50 -7.42 -5.35
CA ALA A 195 12.33 -7.32 -4.49
C ALA A 195 11.22 -8.28 -4.90
N ASN A 196 10.93 -8.34 -6.20
CA ASN A 196 9.95 -9.27 -6.76
C ASN A 196 10.40 -10.73 -6.61
N ALA A 197 11.69 -11.02 -6.82
CA ALA A 197 12.22 -12.37 -6.63
C ALA A 197 12.05 -12.86 -5.19
N ILE A 198 12.49 -12.06 -4.20
CA ILE A 198 12.36 -12.40 -2.79
C ILE A 198 10.88 -12.50 -2.38
N PHE A 199 10.02 -11.62 -2.90
CA PHE A 199 8.58 -11.72 -2.63
C PHE A 199 7.97 -13.04 -3.12
N VAL A 200 8.34 -13.46 -4.34
CA VAL A 200 7.88 -14.72 -4.92
C VAL A 200 8.44 -15.92 -4.15
N ASP A 201 9.74 -15.92 -3.82
CA ASP A 201 10.38 -16.99 -3.07
C ASP A 201 9.74 -17.18 -1.68
N GLU A 202 9.50 -16.08 -0.97
CA GLU A 202 8.87 -16.12 0.36
C GLU A 202 7.41 -16.62 0.27
N MET A 203 6.64 -16.17 -0.73
CA MET A 203 5.26 -16.63 -0.93
C MET A 203 5.19 -18.09 -1.40
N ALA A 204 6.20 -18.57 -2.13
CA ALA A 204 6.32 -19.96 -2.52
C ALA A 204 6.76 -20.85 -1.35
N SER A 205 7.65 -20.38 -0.46
CA SER A 205 8.11 -21.12 0.72
C SER A 205 6.96 -21.42 1.69
N ASP A 206 6.12 -20.42 2.01
CA ASP A 206 4.98 -20.58 2.93
C ASP A 206 4.01 -21.69 2.48
N ASN A 207 3.82 -21.86 1.16
CA ASN A 207 2.97 -22.90 0.59
C ASN A 207 3.68 -24.26 0.46
N ASN A 208 5.01 -24.28 0.42
CA ASN A 208 5.80 -25.50 0.25
C ASN A 208 6.12 -26.17 1.59
N ASP A 209 6.21 -25.39 2.67
CA ASP A 209 6.43 -25.89 4.03
C ASP A 209 5.25 -26.76 4.50
N SER A 210 4.00 -26.32 4.26
CA SER A 210 2.81 -27.12 4.56
C SER A 210 2.72 -28.39 3.71
N LEU A 211 3.09 -28.30 2.42
CA LEU A 211 3.13 -29.46 1.53
C LEU A 211 4.20 -30.47 1.96
N MET A 212 5.36 -30.00 2.43
CA MET A 212 6.43 -30.85 2.95
C MET A 212 6.02 -31.57 4.24
N GLU A 213 5.26 -30.90 5.11
CA GLU A 213 4.69 -31.49 6.32
C GLU A 213 3.68 -32.59 5.98
N GLU A 214 2.73 -32.34 5.07
CA GLU A 214 1.78 -33.35 4.60
C GLU A 214 2.48 -34.56 3.95
N ILE A 215 3.53 -34.33 3.13
CA ILE A 215 4.32 -35.42 2.53
C ILE A 215 5.07 -36.23 3.59
N ALA A 216 5.58 -35.59 4.64
CA ALA A 216 6.26 -36.27 5.73
C ALA A 216 5.28 -37.15 6.53
N GLU A 217 4.07 -36.65 6.78
CA GLU A 217 3.00 -37.38 7.46
C GLU A 217 2.56 -38.62 6.64
N LEU A 218 2.28 -38.44 5.34
CA LEU A 218 1.93 -39.53 4.42
C LEU A 218 3.04 -40.59 4.33
N LYS A 219 4.32 -40.19 4.34
CA LYS A 219 5.44 -41.15 4.36
C LYS A 219 5.50 -41.94 5.66
N SER A 220 5.19 -41.30 6.78
CA SER A 220 5.12 -41.96 8.09
C SER A 220 4.01 -43.02 8.09
N GLU A 221 2.80 -42.66 7.66
CA GLU A 221 1.66 -43.59 7.56
C GLU A 221 1.97 -44.77 6.63
N LEU A 222 2.58 -44.52 5.46
CA LEU A 222 2.98 -45.57 4.54
C LEU A 222 4.03 -46.51 5.15
N SER A 223 4.97 -45.98 5.93
CA SER A 223 5.97 -46.80 6.64
C SER A 223 5.30 -47.70 7.67
N GLU A 224 4.35 -47.16 8.43
CA GLU A 224 3.62 -47.88 9.47
C GLU A 224 2.74 -49.00 8.87
N ILE A 225 2.01 -48.70 7.79
CA ILE A 225 1.23 -49.70 7.04
C ILE A 225 2.13 -50.80 6.49
N LYS A 226 3.30 -50.44 5.94
CA LYS A 226 4.26 -51.42 5.42
C LYS A 226 4.76 -52.34 6.53
N GLU A 227 5.01 -51.81 7.73
CA GLU A 227 5.45 -52.57 8.90
C GLU A 227 4.38 -53.56 9.37
N LEU A 228 3.12 -53.13 9.44
CA LEU A 228 1.96 -53.97 9.78
C LEU A 228 1.80 -55.13 8.77
N LEU A 229 1.89 -54.84 7.46
CA LEU A 229 1.80 -55.87 6.41
C LEU A 229 2.93 -56.89 6.45
N THR A 230 4.10 -56.53 6.97
CA THR A 230 5.22 -57.47 7.18
C THR A 230 5.12 -58.30 8.45
N LYS A 231 4.36 -57.85 9.47
CA LYS A 231 4.14 -58.61 10.71
C LYS A 231 3.07 -59.69 10.58
N ASP A 232 2.14 -59.56 9.63
CA ASP A 232 1.08 -60.52 9.35
C ASP A 232 1.49 -61.68 8.40
N LYS A 233 2.79 -61.82 8.10
CA LYS A 233 3.39 -62.97 7.39
C LYS A 233 4.25 -63.80 8.32
#